data_AF-A0A8T4TUV2-F1
#
_entry.id   AF-A0A8T4TUV2-F1
#
_cell.length_a   1.000
_cell.length_b   1.000
_cell.length_c   1.000
_cell.angle_alpha   90.00
_cell.angle_beta   90.00
_cell.angle_gamma   90.00
#
_symmetry.space_group_name_H-M   'P 1'
#
loop_
_entity.id
_entity.type
_entity.pdbx_description
1 polymer ?
#
loop_
_entity_poly.entity_id
_entity_poly.type
_entity_poly.pdbx_seq_one_letter_code
_entity_poly.pdbx_strand_id
1 'polypeptide(L)'
;MVFSDKMTVMQVRPNYSIVYQFKPLLKIERKHVKTQKHFVGFIKDIATNWKDGDYFLKSPKGTFAYFTIDGSRVKLLKKSKMGKEYLCWQYFGPANSGKKSYNGNGKRRA
;
A
#
# COMPACT_ATOMS: atom_id res chain seq x y z
N MET A 1 11.50 4.58 13.55
CA MET A 1 11.18 5.59 12.51
C MET A 1 10.89 4.84 11.22
N VAL A 2 9.64 4.75 10.73
CA VAL A 2 9.23 3.66 9.79
C VAL A 2 8.90 4.11 8.36
N PHE A 3 8.70 5.41 8.13
CA PHE A 3 8.38 5.94 6.79
C PHE A 3 9.14 7.24 6.50
N SER A 4 10.45 7.14 6.34
CA SER A 4 11.26 8.23 5.77
C SER A 4 11.52 8.03 4.27
N ASP A 5 11.08 6.89 3.73
CA ASP A 5 11.36 6.51 2.35
C ASP A 5 10.39 7.24 1.42
N LYS A 6 10.94 8.03 0.49
CA LYS A 6 10.17 8.68 -0.58
C LYS A 6 9.57 7.60 -1.47
N MET A 7 8.29 7.75 -1.80
CA MET A 7 7.58 6.81 -2.66
C MET A 7 7.50 7.36 -4.08
N THR A 8 7.81 6.52 -5.05
CA THR A 8 7.62 6.84 -6.46
C THR A 8 6.24 6.41 -6.89
N VAL A 9 5.45 7.35 -7.42
CA VAL A 9 4.16 7.07 -8.08
C VAL A 9 4.44 6.55 -9.48
N MET A 10 3.73 5.53 -9.89
CA MET A 10 3.88 4.94 -11.22
C MET A 10 2.52 4.55 -11.78
N GLN A 11 2.19 4.99 -13.00
CA GLN A 11 0.96 4.63 -13.70
C GLN A 11 1.22 3.44 -14.64
N VAL A 12 0.39 2.41 -14.53
CA VAL A 12 0.43 1.23 -15.42
C VAL A 12 -0.25 1.58 -16.73
N ARG A 13 0.46 1.46 -17.85
CA ARG A 13 -0.13 1.58 -19.18
C ARG A 13 -0.68 0.22 -19.64
N PRO A 14 -1.90 0.16 -20.21
CA PRO A 14 -2.47 -1.09 -20.70
C PRO A 14 -1.69 -1.67 -21.89
N ASN A 15 -1.07 -0.83 -22.72
CA ASN A 15 -0.51 -1.26 -24.02
C ASN A 15 1.03 -1.38 -24.06
N TYR A 16 1.75 -1.03 -23.00
CA TYR A 16 3.22 -1.06 -23.00
C TYR A 16 3.76 -1.54 -21.66
N SER A 17 4.76 -2.42 -21.72
CA SER A 17 5.55 -2.92 -20.57
C SER A 17 6.33 -1.80 -19.85
N ILE A 18 6.38 -0.60 -20.44
CA ILE A 18 7.17 0.53 -19.96
C ILE A 18 6.26 1.50 -19.20
N VAL A 19 6.44 1.48 -17.88
CA VAL A 19 5.79 2.35 -16.91
C VAL A 19 6.38 3.75 -17.03
N TYR A 20 5.66 4.70 -17.63
CA TYR A 20 6.15 6.09 -17.77
C TYR A 20 5.74 6.98 -16.59
N GLN A 21 6.69 7.82 -16.18
CA GLN A 21 6.78 8.53 -14.91
C GLN A 21 5.79 9.69 -14.78
N PHE A 22 4.96 9.63 -13.74
CA PHE A 22 4.57 10.82 -13.00
C PHE A 22 5.39 10.80 -11.70
N LYS A 23 6.27 11.76 -11.48
CA LYS A 23 7.31 11.73 -10.42
C LYS A 23 7.07 12.70 -9.24
N PRO A 24 5.88 12.85 -8.65
CA PRO A 24 5.80 13.40 -7.32
C PRO A 24 6.37 12.36 -6.36
N LEU A 25 7.47 12.70 -5.69
CA LEU A 25 7.97 11.93 -4.56
C LEU A 25 6.96 12.10 -3.43
N LEU A 26 6.14 11.08 -3.20
CA LEU A 26 5.15 11.12 -2.14
C LEU A 26 5.79 10.75 -0.81
N LYS A 27 5.62 11.62 0.17
CA LYS A 27 5.93 11.31 1.57
C LYS A 27 4.68 10.76 2.22
N ILE A 28 4.67 9.44 2.46
CA ILE A 28 3.60 8.78 3.20
C ILE A 28 3.94 8.86 4.68
N GLU A 29 3.05 9.44 5.48
CA GLU A 29 3.21 9.51 6.92
C GLU A 29 2.37 8.42 7.60
N ARG A 30 2.72 8.08 8.85
CA ARG A 30 1.98 7.09 9.65
C ARG A 30 0.49 7.43 9.76
N LYS A 31 0.14 8.72 9.81
CA LYS A 31 -1.25 9.19 9.87
C LYS A 31 -2.06 8.79 8.63
N HIS A 32 -1.42 8.72 7.46
CA HIS A 32 -2.07 8.34 6.20
C HIS A 32 -2.36 6.83 6.13
N VAL A 33 -1.56 6.00 6.80
CA VAL A 33 -1.68 4.53 6.75
C VAL A 33 -2.28 3.92 8.02
N LYS A 34 -2.90 4.75 8.88
CA LYS A 34 -3.52 4.29 10.14
C LYS A 34 -4.64 3.27 9.89
N THR A 35 -5.45 3.49 8.86
CA THR A 35 -6.47 2.56 8.40
C THR A 35 -6.52 2.59 6.88
N GLN A 36 -7.14 1.57 6.28
CA GLN A 36 -7.41 1.56 4.84
C GLN A 36 -8.20 2.82 4.42
N LYS A 37 -9.18 3.26 5.22
CA LYS A 37 -10.00 4.45 4.92
C LYS A 37 -9.14 5.72 4.87
N HIS A 38 -8.25 5.91 5.84
CA HIS A 38 -7.33 7.06 5.84
C HIS A 38 -6.40 7.04 4.61
N PHE A 39 -5.93 5.85 4.23
CA PHE A 39 -5.03 5.73 3.09
C PHE A 39 -5.72 5.98 1.77
N VAL A 40 -6.93 5.45 1.59
CA VAL A 40 -7.79 5.74 0.42
C VAL A 40 -8.12 7.23 0.35
N GLY A 41 -8.47 7.86 1.49
CA GLY A 41 -8.72 9.29 1.55
C GLY A 41 -7.50 10.10 1.09
N PHE A 42 -6.32 9.79 1.65
CA PHE A 42 -5.08 10.42 1.23
C PHE A 42 -4.80 10.26 -0.27
N ILE A 43 -5.01 9.06 -0.83
CA ILE A 43 -4.85 8.84 -2.28
C ILE A 43 -5.84 9.71 -3.07
N LYS A 44 -7.10 9.79 -2.66
CA LYS A 44 -8.11 10.63 -3.33
C LYS A 44 -7.69 12.10 -3.36
N ASP A 45 -7.19 12.62 -2.25
CA ASP A 45 -6.79 14.02 -2.14
C ASP A 45 -5.65 14.36 -3.10
N ILE A 46 -4.61 13.51 -3.16
CA ILE A 46 -3.45 13.73 -4.03
C ILE A 46 -3.71 13.40 -5.50
N ALA A 47 -4.70 12.54 -5.77
CA ALA A 47 -4.99 12.04 -7.11
C ALA A 47 -6.12 12.78 -7.81
N THR A 48 -6.56 13.92 -7.27
CA THR A 48 -7.60 14.80 -7.84
C THR A 48 -7.38 15.13 -9.32
N ASN A 49 -6.13 15.28 -9.75
CA ASN A 49 -5.76 15.60 -11.14
C ASN A 49 -5.13 14.41 -11.90
N TRP A 50 -5.17 13.21 -11.32
CA TRP A 50 -4.60 12.03 -11.98
C TRP A 50 -5.60 11.47 -12.97
N LYS A 51 -5.11 10.91 -14.08
CA LYS A 51 -5.97 10.24 -15.05
C LYS A 51 -6.47 8.92 -14.47
N ASP A 52 -7.63 8.47 -14.92
CA ASP A 52 -8.12 7.14 -14.58
C ASP A 52 -7.14 6.06 -15.04
N GLY A 53 -7.14 4.95 -14.30
CA GLY A 53 -6.30 3.79 -14.58
C GLY A 53 -5.61 3.23 -13.35
N ASP A 54 -4.67 2.35 -13.60
CA ASP A 54 -3.96 1.61 -12.58
C ASP A 54 -2.66 2.30 -12.17
N TYR A 55 -2.41 2.32 -10.86
CA TYR A 55 -1.24 2.96 -10.27
C TYR A 55 -0.61 2.06 -9.22
N PHE A 56 0.69 2.25 -9.00
CA PHE A 56 1.40 1.67 -7.88
C PHE A 56 2.37 2.66 -7.24
N LEU A 57 2.57 2.49 -5.94
CA LEU A 57 3.56 3.22 -5.16
C LEU A 57 4.76 2.31 -4.95
N LYS A 58 5.93 2.74 -5.37
CA LYS A 58 7.18 2.00 -5.21
C LYS A 58 8.02 2.64 -4.11
N SER A 59 8.42 1.80 -3.15
CA SER A 59 9.45 2.11 -2.15
C SER A 59 10.76 1.41 -2.54
N PRO A 60 11.91 1.82 -1.97
CA PRO A 60 13.15 1.05 -2.06
C PRO A 60 13.01 -0.40 -1.58
N LYS A 61 12.06 -0.68 -0.67
CA LYS A 61 11.78 -2.02 -0.12
C LYS A 61 10.86 -2.86 -1.00
N GLY A 62 10.30 -2.29 -2.07
CA GLY A 62 9.37 -2.97 -2.96
C GLY A 62 8.07 -2.18 -3.20
N THR A 63 7.09 -2.84 -3.82
CA THR A 63 5.81 -2.23 -4.17
C THR A 63 4.98 -2.05 -2.90
N PHE A 64 4.76 -0.79 -2.54
CA PHE A 64 4.09 -0.40 -1.31
C PHE A 64 2.58 -0.58 -1.41
N ALA A 65 1.97 -0.08 -2.49
CA ALA A 65 0.54 -0.19 -2.74
C ALA A 65 0.29 -0.29 -4.24
N TYR A 66 -0.83 -0.91 -4.61
CA TYR A 66 -1.39 -0.88 -5.96
C TYR A 66 -2.86 -0.49 -5.86
N PHE A 67 -3.31 0.41 -6.71
CA PHE A 67 -4.69 0.86 -6.73
C PHE A 67 -5.14 1.29 -8.12
N THR A 68 -6.45 1.22 -8.33
CA THR A 68 -7.12 1.70 -9.54
C THR A 68 -7.87 2.99 -9.21
N ILE A 69 -7.75 3.99 -10.07
CA ILE A 69 -8.55 5.21 -10.08
C ILE A 69 -9.59 5.09 -11.20
N ASP A 70 -10.85 5.30 -10.84
CA ASP A 70 -12.01 5.30 -11.74
C ASP A 70 -12.92 6.47 -11.33
N GLY A 71 -12.69 7.63 -11.94
CA GLY A 71 -13.24 8.91 -11.53
C GLY A 71 -12.88 9.24 -10.07
N SER A 72 -13.91 9.35 -9.21
CA SER A 72 -13.73 9.64 -7.78
C SER A 72 -13.50 8.39 -6.91
N ARG A 73 -13.50 7.20 -7.54
CA ARG A 73 -13.35 5.92 -6.85
C ARG A 73 -11.89 5.49 -6.88
N VAL A 74 -11.39 5.09 -5.71
CA VAL A 74 -10.05 4.54 -5.53
C VAL A 74 -10.19 3.14 -4.96
N LYS A 75 -9.70 2.14 -5.67
CA LYS A 75 -9.77 0.73 -5.28
C LYS A 75 -8.36 0.21 -4.99
N LEU A 76 -8.08 -0.13 -3.74
CA LEU A 76 -6.81 -0.76 -3.35
C LEU A 76 -6.83 -2.26 -3.63
N LEU A 77 -5.74 -2.77 -4.18
CA LEU A 77 -5.52 -4.21 -4.33
C LEU A 77 -4.76 -4.74 -3.11
N LYS A 78 -5.12 -5.95 -2.68
CA LYS A 78 -4.46 -6.64 -1.56
C LYS A 78 -3.17 -7.37 -1.96
N LYS A 79 -3.24 -8.08 -3.09
CA LYS A 79 -2.19 -8.97 -3.58
C LYS A 79 -1.82 -8.62 -5.02
N SER A 80 -0.58 -8.91 -5.38
CA SER A 80 -0.12 -8.92 -6.77
C SER A 80 -0.64 -10.14 -7.52
N LYS A 81 -0.48 -10.16 -8.85
CA LYS A 81 -0.79 -11.32 -9.70
C LYS A 81 -0.07 -12.60 -9.27
N MET A 82 1.08 -12.47 -8.61
CA MET A 82 1.87 -13.58 -8.07
C MET A 82 1.47 -13.97 -6.63
N GLY A 83 0.36 -13.44 -6.11
CA GLY A 83 -0.13 -13.75 -4.76
C GLY A 83 0.59 -13.02 -3.61
N LYS A 84 1.59 -12.18 -3.90
CA LYS A 84 2.34 -11.43 -2.88
C LYS A 84 1.54 -10.23 -2.38
N GLU A 85 1.39 -10.10 -1.07
CA GLU A 85 0.71 -8.95 -0.46
C GLU A 85 1.53 -7.66 -0.59
N TYR A 86 0.85 -6.54 -0.83
CA TYR A 86 1.48 -5.22 -0.87
C TYR A 86 1.81 -4.73 0.54
N LEU A 87 2.91 -3.96 0.66
CA LEU A 87 3.45 -3.58 1.97
C LEU A 87 2.48 -2.73 2.80
N CYS A 88 1.62 -1.92 2.18
CA CYS A 88 0.68 -1.05 2.88
C CYS A 88 -0.25 -1.82 3.83
N TRP A 89 -0.59 -3.06 3.50
CA TRP A 89 -1.49 -3.90 4.29
C TRP A 89 -0.92 -4.33 5.64
N GLN A 90 0.41 -4.35 5.78
CA GLN A 90 1.07 -4.62 7.07
C GLN A 90 0.84 -3.49 8.09
N TYR A 91 0.43 -2.32 7.62
CA TYR A 91 0.20 -1.13 8.44
C TYR A 91 -1.28 -0.90 8.73
N PHE A 92 -2.17 -1.55 7.97
CA PHE A 92 -3.61 -1.50 8.22
C PHE A 92 -3.95 -2.51 9.31
N GLY A 93 -3.90 -2.05 10.56
CA GLY A 93 -4.28 -2.84 11.71
C GLY A 93 -4.82 -1.96 12.83
N PRO A 94 -5.56 -2.54 13.80
CA PRO A 94 -5.83 -1.85 15.04
C PRO A 94 -4.48 -1.44 15.63
N ALA A 95 -4.35 -0.18 16.06
CA ALA A 95 -3.12 0.35 16.65
C ALA A 95 -2.51 -0.67 17.62
N ASN A 96 -1.31 -1.19 17.32
CA ASN A 96 -0.59 -2.15 18.16
C ASN A 96 -1.43 -3.33 18.68
N SER A 97 -1.79 -4.30 17.84
CA SER A 97 -1.87 -5.68 18.35
C SER A 97 -0.43 -6.18 18.54
N GLY A 98 0.10 -5.97 19.75
CA GLY A 98 1.35 -6.55 20.18
C GLY A 98 1.38 -8.03 19.79
N LYS A 99 2.50 -8.46 19.22
CA LYS A 99 2.82 -9.88 19.10
C LYS A 99 2.72 -10.50 20.50
N LYS A 100 1.59 -11.12 20.85
CA LYS A 100 1.64 -12.26 21.77
C LYS A 100 2.17 -13.42 20.94
N SER A 101 3.50 -13.54 20.94
CA SER A 101 4.16 -14.80 20.65
C SER A 101 3.59 -15.80 21.66
N TYR A 102 2.72 -16.70 21.20
CA TYR A 102 2.42 -17.91 21.95
C TYR A 102 3.70 -18.76 21.91
N ASN A 103 4.53 -18.59 22.93
CA ASN A 103 5.52 -19.59 23.31
C ASN A 103 5.03 -20.17 24.64
N GLY A 104 4.69 -21.46 24.63
CA GLY A 104 4.04 -22.12 25.75
C GLY A 104 3.98 -23.62 25.55
N ASN A 105 5.17 -24.23 25.59
CA ASN A 105 5.39 -25.65 25.87
C ASN A 105 4.41 -26.21 26.92
N GLY A 106 3.84 -27.40 26.70
CA GLY A 106 3.21 -28.11 27.81
C GLY A 106 2.27 -29.28 27.50
N LYS A 107 2.86 -30.46 27.24
CA LYS A 107 2.61 -31.69 28.05
C LYS A 107 1.37 -32.57 27.73
N ARG A 108 1.71 -33.79 27.22
CA ARG A 108 1.15 -35.15 27.49
C ARG A 108 -0.26 -35.45 26.95
N ARG A 109 -0.46 -36.37 26.00
CA ARG A 109 -0.35 -37.86 26.10
C ARG A 109 -0.88 -38.40 27.44
N ALA A 110 -2.14 -38.81 27.43
CA ALA A 110 -2.64 -40.06 28.00
C ALA A 110 -3.79 -40.52 27.10
#